data_AF-A0A1Q3K8J8-F1
#
_entry.id   AF-A0A1Q3K8J8-F1
#
_cell.length_a   1.000
_cell.length_b   1.000
_cell.length_c   1.000
_cell.angle_alpha   90.00
_cell.angle_beta   90.00
_cell.angle_gamma   90.00
#
_symmetry.space_group_name_H-M   'P 1'
#
loop_
_entity.id
_entity.type
_entity.pdbx_description
1 polymer ?
#
loop_
_entity_poly.entity_id
_entity_poly.type
_entity_poly.pdbx_seq_one_letter_code
_entity_poly.pdbx_strand_id
1 'polypeptide(L)'
;MNIFEYLQSRVAGIDIVKIDTYHIFYRKSLGQRIYNSQPGEVVPQNLIGAGHNEMNLFLNEMPVKPETLASIPMSDFAYLKIFPTFIGAVGGGSGGALAVYTKKGFETNKNSSKAFHIVSYQGYSIIKEFYYPDYSISKIINNENDKRATLLWQANTYINDVNAKIPIRFYNNDHTTAYKIVIEGITDDGKLLRIEKIIK
;
A
#
# COMPACT_ATOMS: atom_id res chain seq x y z
N MET A 1 3.71 -12.59 -11.63
CA MET A 1 4.21 -11.51 -10.77
C MET A 1 4.67 -10.38 -11.68
N ASN A 2 3.97 -9.25 -11.63
CA ASN A 2 4.34 -8.06 -12.41
C ASN A 2 5.36 -7.19 -11.63
N ILE A 3 5.89 -6.16 -12.28
CA ILE A 3 6.86 -5.23 -11.68
C ILE A 3 6.31 -4.50 -10.45
N PHE A 4 5.04 -4.14 -10.45
CA PHE A 4 4.44 -3.37 -9.37
C PHE A 4 4.22 -4.21 -8.10
N GLU A 5 3.72 -5.43 -8.24
CA GLU A 5 3.61 -6.42 -7.16
C GLU A 5 4.98 -6.72 -6.54
N TYR A 6 6.02 -6.80 -7.38
CA TYR A 6 7.39 -7.01 -6.90
C TYR A 6 7.89 -5.83 -6.06
N LEU A 7 7.68 -4.59 -6.52
CA LEU A 7 8.20 -3.39 -5.87
C LEU A 7 7.55 -3.11 -4.51
N GLN A 8 6.25 -3.39 -4.35
CA GLN A 8 5.48 -3.10 -3.13
C GLN A 8 6.08 -3.74 -1.86
N SER A 9 6.81 -4.84 -1.99
CA SER A 9 7.44 -5.56 -0.87
C SER A 9 8.94 -5.30 -0.69
N ARG A 10 9.56 -4.62 -1.67
CA ARG A 10 11.03 -4.53 -1.78
C ARG A 10 11.57 -3.12 -1.65
N VAL A 11 10.74 -2.11 -1.87
CA VAL A 11 11.20 -0.71 -1.88
C VAL A 11 10.45 0.12 -0.84
N ALA A 12 11.21 0.72 0.08
CA ALA A 12 10.65 1.61 1.08
C ALA A 12 10.00 2.84 0.46
N GLY A 13 8.79 3.15 0.94
CA GLY A 13 8.06 4.35 0.54
C GLY A 13 7.48 4.30 -0.87
N ILE A 14 7.59 3.19 -1.60
CA ILE A 14 6.75 2.98 -2.77
C ILE A 14 5.42 2.42 -2.31
N ASP A 15 4.35 3.11 -2.68
CA ASP A 15 3.00 2.61 -2.51
C ASP A 15 2.32 2.51 -3.88
N ILE A 16 1.67 1.39 -4.11
CA ILE A 16 1.02 1.10 -5.38
C ILE A 16 -0.45 0.80 -5.12
N VAL A 17 -1.32 1.51 -5.82
CA VAL A 17 -2.78 1.36 -5.72
C VAL A 17 -3.29 0.98 -7.09
N LYS A 18 -4.15 -0.03 -7.16
CA LYS A 18 -4.81 -0.45 -8.40
C LYS A 18 -6.30 -0.18 -8.27
N ILE A 19 -6.79 0.80 -9.03
CA ILE A 19 -8.22 1.14 -9.13
C ILE A 19 -8.67 0.68 -10.53
N ASP A 20 -8.44 1.52 -11.53
CA ASP A 20 -8.60 1.18 -12.95
C ASP A 20 -7.24 0.89 -13.62
N THR A 21 -6.25 1.71 -13.27
CA THR A 21 -4.83 1.54 -13.63
C THR A 21 -3.96 1.46 -12.38
N TYR A 22 -2.67 1.21 -12.56
CA TYR A 22 -1.70 1.29 -11.48
C TYR A 22 -1.33 2.75 -11.22
N HIS A 23 -1.57 3.21 -10.00
CA HIS A 23 -1.13 4.50 -9.49
C HIS A 23 0.04 4.27 -8.54
N ILE A 24 1.17 4.91 -8.82
CA ILE A 24 2.43 4.71 -8.08
C ILE A 24 2.80 6.01 -7.38
N PHE A 25 3.05 5.90 -6.08
CA PHE A 25 3.39 7.03 -5.23
C PHE A 25 4.72 6.77 -4.53
N TYR A 26 5.53 7.82 -4.39
CA TYR A 26 6.68 7.82 -3.52
C TYR A 26 6.40 8.65 -2.27
N ARG A 27 6.38 8.00 -1.11
CA ARG A 27 6.13 8.59 0.22
C ARG A 27 4.85 9.42 0.25
N LYS A 28 3.69 8.75 0.13
CA LYS A 28 2.37 9.41 0.14
C LYS A 28 2.20 10.38 1.31
N SER A 29 1.61 11.54 1.01
CA SER A 29 1.15 12.48 2.04
C SER A 29 0.01 11.86 2.87
N LEU A 30 -0.04 12.21 4.15
CA LEU A 30 -0.91 11.60 5.16
C LEU A 30 -2.40 11.55 4.77
N GLY A 31 -2.91 12.56 4.06
CA GLY A 31 -4.31 12.63 3.63
C GLY A 31 -4.72 11.51 2.67
N GLN A 32 -3.83 11.07 1.77
CA GLN A 32 -4.11 10.01 0.79
C GLN A 32 -3.97 8.60 1.38
N ARG A 33 -3.34 8.46 2.56
CA ARG A 33 -3.19 7.17 3.26
C ARG A 33 -4.52 6.70 3.84
N ILE A 34 -5.38 7.63 4.26
CA ILE A 34 -6.69 7.33 4.87
C ILE A 34 -7.62 6.64 3.87
N TYR A 35 -7.67 7.11 2.62
CA TYR A 35 -8.59 6.56 1.61
C TYR A 35 -8.20 5.20 1.03
N ASN A 36 -6.98 4.74 1.29
CA ASN A 36 -6.56 3.38 0.94
C ASN A 36 -6.55 2.47 2.18
N SER A 37 -7.10 2.94 3.32
CA SER A 37 -7.04 2.23 4.61
C SER A 37 -8.04 1.08 4.73
N GLN A 38 -8.89 0.88 3.72
CA GLN A 38 -9.81 -0.25 3.62
C GLN A 38 -9.69 -0.91 2.24
N PRO A 39 -9.67 -2.26 2.16
CA PRO A 39 -9.69 -2.96 0.88
C PRO A 39 -10.91 -2.57 0.04
N GLY A 40 -10.68 -1.98 -1.13
CA GLY A 40 -11.74 -1.55 -2.06
C GLY A 40 -12.21 -0.11 -1.89
N GLU A 41 -11.65 0.65 -0.95
CA GLU A 41 -11.92 2.08 -0.85
C GLU A 41 -11.20 2.83 -2.00
N VAL A 42 -12.01 3.46 -2.84
CA VAL A 42 -11.51 4.22 -4.00
C VAL A 42 -11.08 5.59 -3.53
N VAL A 43 -9.82 5.96 -3.78
CA VAL A 43 -9.34 7.31 -3.50
C VAL A 43 -10.17 8.32 -4.33
N PRO A 44 -10.83 9.29 -3.70
CA PRO A 44 -11.60 10.30 -4.41
C PRO A 44 -10.71 11.04 -5.43
N GLN A 45 -11.14 11.12 -6.69
CA GLN A 45 -10.35 11.65 -7.81
C GLN A 45 -9.88 13.10 -7.59
N ASN A 46 -10.62 13.89 -6.81
CA ASN A 46 -10.27 15.24 -6.37
C ASN A 46 -9.09 15.29 -5.38
N LEU A 47 -8.81 14.21 -4.63
CA LEU A 47 -7.66 14.09 -3.74
C LEU A 47 -6.41 13.54 -4.45
N ILE A 48 -6.62 12.88 -5.59
CA ILE A 48 -5.57 12.62 -6.58
C ILE A 48 -5.27 13.93 -7.35
N GLY A 49 -6.28 14.77 -7.59
CA GLY A 49 -6.20 16.01 -8.36
C GLY A 49 -5.70 17.26 -7.61
N ALA A 50 -5.65 17.26 -6.27
CA ALA A 50 -5.18 18.41 -5.48
C ALA A 50 -3.66 18.46 -5.26
N GLY A 51 -2.89 17.57 -5.90
CA GLY A 51 -1.43 17.57 -5.87
C GLY A 51 -0.88 16.39 -6.64
N HIS A 52 -0.28 16.66 -7.81
CA HIS A 52 0.34 15.70 -8.70
C HIS A 52 1.55 15.01 -8.03
N ASN A 53 1.28 14.11 -7.09
CA ASN A 53 2.31 13.37 -6.36
C ASN A 53 2.44 11.92 -6.85
N GLU A 54 1.82 11.59 -7.98
CA GLU A 54 2.10 10.35 -8.70
C GLU A 54 3.49 10.41 -9.33
N MET A 55 4.18 9.28 -9.31
CA MET A 55 5.48 9.14 -9.93
C MET A 55 5.34 9.13 -11.45
N ASN A 56 6.15 9.93 -12.14
CA ASN A 56 6.27 9.82 -13.58
C ASN A 56 7.04 8.55 -13.96
N LEU A 57 6.53 7.77 -14.90
CA LEU A 57 7.10 6.49 -15.29
C LEU A 57 7.89 6.63 -16.58
N PHE A 58 9.12 6.11 -16.59
CA PHE A 58 9.97 6.08 -17.76
C PHE A 58 10.43 4.66 -18.06
N LEU A 59 10.37 4.27 -19.32
CA LEU A 59 10.97 3.05 -19.85
C LEU A 59 12.09 3.46 -20.80
N ASN A 60 13.33 3.12 -20.47
CA ASN A 60 14.49 3.51 -21.28
C ASN A 60 14.48 5.01 -21.64
N GLU A 61 14.27 5.86 -20.63
CA GLU A 61 14.23 7.34 -20.74
C GLU A 61 13.01 7.90 -21.48
N MET A 62 12.13 7.05 -22.00
CA MET A 62 10.87 7.47 -22.61
C MET A 62 9.73 7.44 -21.61
N PRO A 63 8.86 8.47 -21.54
CA PRO A 63 7.69 8.44 -20.68
C PRO A 63 6.72 7.34 -21.14
N VAL A 64 6.21 6.56 -20.20
CA VAL A 64 5.28 5.45 -20.47
C VAL A 64 4.12 5.45 -19.50
N LYS A 65 3.05 4.76 -19.88
CA LYS A 65 1.93 4.50 -18.99
C LYS A 65 2.20 3.25 -18.13
N PRO A 66 1.58 3.13 -16.95
CA PRO A 66 1.79 2.00 -16.05
C PRO A 66 1.48 0.64 -16.68
N GLU A 67 0.47 0.55 -17.55
CA GLU A 67 0.05 -0.70 -18.19
C GLU A 67 1.14 -1.27 -19.09
N THR A 68 1.94 -0.40 -19.72
CA THR A 68 3.08 -0.81 -20.55
C THR A 68 4.19 -1.44 -19.71
N LEU A 69 4.45 -0.92 -18.50
CA LEU A 69 5.43 -1.53 -17.60
C LEU A 69 4.91 -2.83 -16.98
N ALA A 70 3.61 -2.92 -16.71
CA ALA A 70 2.99 -4.12 -16.14
C ALA A 70 2.99 -5.31 -17.11
N SER A 71 3.03 -5.07 -18.43
CA SER A 71 3.04 -6.13 -19.45
C SER A 71 4.42 -6.71 -19.75
N ILE A 72 5.50 -6.02 -19.35
CA ILE A 72 6.87 -6.50 -19.57
C ILE A 72 7.23 -7.57 -18.53
N PRO A 73 7.77 -8.73 -18.94
CA PRO A 73 8.23 -9.75 -18.01
C PRO A 73 9.32 -9.25 -17.06
N MET A 74 9.26 -9.69 -15.80
CA MET A 74 10.26 -9.30 -14.79
C MET A 74 11.71 -9.66 -15.16
N SER A 75 11.90 -10.69 -15.99
CA SER A 75 13.22 -11.11 -16.47
C SER A 75 13.93 -10.08 -17.34
N ASP A 76 13.16 -9.20 -17.97
CA ASP A 76 13.66 -8.31 -19.03
C ASP A 76 14.13 -6.97 -18.46
N PHE A 77 13.78 -6.68 -17.21
CA PHE A 77 14.29 -5.52 -16.50
C PHE A 77 15.74 -5.73 -16.05
N ALA A 78 16.58 -4.74 -16.33
CA ALA A 78 17.96 -4.71 -15.91
C ALA A 78 18.08 -4.05 -14.53
N TYR A 79 17.55 -2.84 -14.39
CA TYR A 79 17.57 -2.10 -13.14
C TYR A 79 16.49 -1.00 -13.14
N LEU A 80 16.23 -0.47 -11.94
CA LEU A 80 15.28 0.62 -11.72
C LEU A 80 15.96 1.75 -10.95
N LYS A 81 15.55 2.99 -11.23
CA LYS A 81 15.98 4.19 -10.49
C LYS A 81 14.76 4.95 -10.02
N ILE A 82 14.78 5.33 -8.76
CA ILE A 82 13.71 6.10 -8.11
C ILE A 82 14.26 7.47 -7.81
N PHE A 83 13.59 8.48 -8.33
CA PHE A 83 13.88 9.88 -8.06
C PHE A 83 12.75 10.42 -7.20
N PRO A 84 13.00 10.78 -5.93
CA PRO A 84 11.99 11.38 -5.04
C PRO A 84 11.35 12.64 -5.64
N THR A 85 12.15 13.40 -6.39
CA THR A 85 11.72 14.58 -7.14
C THR A 85 12.44 14.56 -8.49
N PHE A 86 11.75 14.89 -9.59
CA PHE A 86 12.38 14.89 -10.91
C PHE A 86 11.90 16.07 -11.76
N ILE A 87 12.63 17.19 -11.69
CA ILE A 87 12.28 18.45 -12.36
C ILE A 87 12.14 18.29 -13.89
N GLY A 88 12.84 17.32 -14.49
CA GLY A 88 12.74 17.00 -15.92
C GLY A 88 11.46 16.26 -16.33
N ALA A 89 10.55 15.96 -15.40
CA ALA A 89 9.29 15.30 -15.71
C ALA A 89 8.21 16.29 -16.18
N VAL A 90 7.29 15.81 -17.01
CA VAL A 90 6.08 16.55 -17.38
C VAL A 90 5.30 16.89 -16.10
N GLY A 91 4.96 18.17 -15.90
CA GLY A 91 4.23 18.64 -14.72
C GLY A 91 5.09 18.98 -13.50
N GLY A 92 6.43 19.08 -13.64
CA GLY A 92 7.31 19.62 -12.59
C GLY A 92 7.77 18.62 -11.52
N GLY A 93 7.39 17.34 -11.64
CA GLY A 93 8.02 16.23 -10.94
C GLY A 93 7.93 16.23 -9.41
N SER A 94 6.91 16.89 -8.84
CA SER A 94 6.63 16.90 -7.40
C SER A 94 6.38 15.50 -6.83
N GLY A 95 5.81 14.59 -7.64
CA GLY A 95 5.62 13.18 -7.29
C GLY A 95 6.83 12.27 -7.54
N GLY A 96 7.93 12.81 -8.07
CA GLY A 96 9.11 12.03 -8.42
C GLY A 96 9.00 11.26 -9.75
N ALA A 97 9.95 10.37 -10.00
CA ALA A 97 10.00 9.56 -11.21
C ALA A 97 10.54 8.15 -10.94
N LEU A 98 9.94 7.15 -11.59
CA LEU A 98 10.41 5.78 -11.64
C LEU A 98 10.95 5.52 -13.05
N ALA A 99 12.27 5.45 -13.19
CA ALA A 99 12.94 5.12 -14.43
C ALA A 99 13.32 3.63 -14.46
N VAL A 100 12.80 2.93 -15.45
CA VAL A 100 12.95 1.49 -15.63
C VAL A 100 13.76 1.24 -16.89
N TYR A 101 14.78 0.39 -16.79
CA TYR A 101 15.66 0.08 -17.92
C TYR A 101 15.60 -1.40 -18.24
N THR A 102 15.47 -1.73 -19.52
CA THR A 102 15.45 -3.12 -20.00
C THR A 102 16.84 -3.61 -20.37
N LYS A 103 17.05 -4.92 -20.29
CA LYS A 103 18.29 -5.56 -20.74
C LYS A 103 18.43 -5.37 -22.25
N LYS A 104 19.62 -4.96 -22.71
CA LYS A 104 19.95 -4.87 -24.15
C LYS A 104 20.53 -6.20 -24.63
N GLY A 105 20.23 -6.60 -25.87
CA GLY A 105 20.31 -7.96 -26.44
C GLY A 105 21.65 -8.71 -26.43
N PHE A 106 22.68 -8.23 -25.72
CA PHE A 106 23.91 -9.00 -25.45
C PHE A 106 23.90 -9.70 -24.09
N GLU A 107 22.87 -9.44 -23.26
CA GLU A 107 22.67 -10.05 -21.94
C GLU A 107 21.73 -11.27 -21.98
N THR A 108 20.98 -11.47 -23.08
CA THR A 108 20.03 -12.58 -23.22
C THR A 108 20.68 -13.90 -23.64
N ASN A 109 21.95 -13.86 -24.07
CA ASN A 109 22.71 -15.05 -24.44
C ASN A 109 24.08 -15.05 -23.77
N LYS A 110 24.12 -15.55 -22.54
CA LYS A 110 25.27 -16.29 -22.02
C LYS A 110 24.79 -17.16 -20.88
N ASN A 111 24.92 -18.47 -21.07
CA ASN A 111 25.20 -19.42 -20.01
C ASN A 111 26.32 -18.86 -19.12
N SER A 112 25.96 -18.03 -18.17
CA SER A 112 26.86 -17.49 -17.16
C SER A 112 26.40 -18.06 -15.83
N SER A 113 26.80 -19.30 -15.63
CA SER A 113 27.26 -19.77 -14.33
C SER A 113 28.36 -18.83 -13.82
N LYS A 114 27.95 -17.66 -13.33
CA LYS A 114 28.74 -16.89 -12.38
C LYS A 114 27.82 -16.65 -11.20
N ALA A 115 28.28 -17.12 -10.06
CA ALA A 115 27.63 -16.95 -8.77
C ALA A 115 27.35 -15.47 -8.52
N PHE A 116 26.21 -14.99 -8.99
CA PHE A 116 25.59 -13.84 -8.37
C PHE A 116 25.36 -14.28 -6.93
N HIS A 117 25.97 -13.58 -5.98
CA HIS A 117 25.55 -13.71 -4.60
C HIS A 117 24.09 -13.28 -4.56
N ILE A 118 23.18 -14.25 -4.56
CA ILE A 118 21.77 -14.03 -4.25
C ILE A 118 21.78 -13.63 -2.78
N VAL A 119 21.89 -12.32 -2.53
CA VAL A 119 21.75 -11.78 -1.20
C VAL A 119 20.25 -11.69 -0.95
N SER A 120 19.74 -12.58 -0.10
CA SER A 120 18.38 -12.46 0.39
C SER A 120 18.32 -11.26 1.35
N TYR A 121 17.88 -10.12 0.85
CA TYR A 121 17.49 -9.03 1.74
C TYR A 121 16.14 -9.38 2.36
N GLN A 122 16.05 -9.23 3.69
CA GLN A 122 14.75 -9.13 4.33
C GLN A 122 14.07 -7.88 3.74
N GLY A 123 13.00 -8.11 2.98
CA GLY A 123 12.20 -7.02 2.42
C GLY A 123 11.51 -6.23 3.53
N TYR A 124 10.71 -5.26 3.14
CA TYR A 124 9.88 -4.57 4.12
C TYR A 124 8.69 -5.45 4.48
N SER A 125 8.28 -5.43 5.75
CA SER A 125 6.99 -5.97 6.13
C SER A 125 5.92 -5.14 5.42
N ILE A 126 5.21 -5.77 4.49
CA ILE A 126 4.05 -5.13 3.87
C ILE A 126 3.04 -4.95 4.98
N ILE A 127 2.65 -3.71 5.27
CA ILE A 127 1.56 -3.43 6.19
C ILE A 127 0.30 -3.94 5.50
N LYS A 128 -0.15 -5.13 5.90
CA LYS A 128 -1.41 -5.68 5.43
C LYS A 128 -2.50 -5.21 6.37
N GLU A 129 -3.54 -4.63 5.80
CA GLU A 129 -4.72 -4.25 6.57
C GLU A 129 -5.42 -5.47 7.13
N PHE A 130 -6.06 -5.25 8.28
CA PHE A 130 -6.82 -6.29 8.92
C PHE A 130 -8.07 -6.59 8.09
N TYR A 131 -8.33 -7.88 7.87
CA TYR A 131 -9.49 -8.31 7.11
C TYR A 131 -10.79 -8.00 7.85
N TYR A 132 -11.58 -7.08 7.29
CA TYR A 132 -12.88 -6.68 7.81
C TYR A 132 -13.98 -6.97 6.77
N PRO A 133 -14.67 -8.12 6.87
CA PRO A 133 -15.73 -8.49 5.93
C PRO A 133 -16.97 -7.61 6.08
N ASP A 134 -17.51 -7.16 4.95
CA ASP A 134 -18.82 -6.48 4.88
C ASP A 134 -19.95 -7.51 4.70
N TYR A 135 -20.76 -7.71 5.74
CA TYR A 135 -21.89 -8.64 5.70
C TYR A 135 -23.18 -8.03 5.16
N SER A 136 -23.20 -6.73 4.82
CA SER A 136 -24.39 -6.10 4.21
C SER A 136 -24.58 -6.48 2.74
N ILE A 137 -23.48 -6.81 2.04
CA ILE A 137 -23.46 -7.13 0.62
C ILE A 137 -23.67 -8.64 0.42
N SER A 138 -24.93 -9.09 0.53
CA SER A 138 -25.43 -10.42 0.15
C SER A 138 -24.57 -11.64 0.55
N LYS A 139 -24.91 -12.27 1.69
CA LYS A 139 -25.01 -13.72 2.05
C LYS A 139 -24.28 -14.86 1.30
N ILE A 140 -23.44 -14.61 0.31
CA ILE A 140 -23.00 -15.63 -0.67
C ILE A 140 -21.61 -16.20 -0.35
N ILE A 141 -20.80 -15.56 0.50
CA ILE A 141 -19.39 -15.98 0.53
C ILE A 141 -19.08 -17.16 1.44
N ASN A 142 -19.76 -17.44 2.56
CA ASN A 142 -19.52 -18.69 3.28
C ASN A 142 -20.64 -19.00 4.28
N ASN A 143 -21.26 -20.18 4.16
CA ASN A 143 -22.14 -20.78 5.17
C ASN A 143 -21.33 -21.38 6.35
N GLU A 144 -20.15 -20.81 6.61
CA GLU A 144 -19.22 -21.27 7.63
C GLU A 144 -19.37 -20.37 8.86
N ASN A 145 -19.35 -20.97 10.05
CA ASN A 145 -19.41 -20.21 11.30
C ASN A 145 -18.26 -19.22 11.38
N ASP A 146 -18.57 -17.95 11.64
CA ASP A 146 -17.59 -16.91 11.88
C ASP A 146 -16.88 -17.15 13.23
N LYS A 147 -15.59 -17.49 13.16
CA LYS A 147 -14.72 -17.77 14.31
C LYS A 147 -13.65 -16.69 14.53
N ARG A 148 -13.83 -15.49 13.96
CA ARG A 148 -12.86 -14.39 14.12
C ARG A 148 -12.69 -14.01 15.58
N ALA A 149 -11.46 -14.04 16.09
CA ALA A 149 -11.12 -13.57 17.43
C ALA A 149 -11.02 -12.04 17.51
N THR A 150 -10.58 -11.40 16.42
CA THR A 150 -10.51 -9.94 16.28
C THR A 150 -11.58 -9.52 15.29
N LEU A 151 -12.53 -8.67 15.72
CA LEU A 151 -13.63 -8.21 14.88
C LEU A 151 -13.29 -6.93 14.13
N LEU A 152 -12.39 -6.12 14.70
CA LEU A 152 -11.93 -4.87 14.14
C LEU A 152 -10.50 -4.60 14.61
N TRP A 153 -9.65 -4.12 13.70
CA TRP A 153 -8.33 -3.60 14.01
C TRP A 153 -8.08 -2.34 13.17
N GLN A 154 -7.97 -1.20 13.85
CA GLN A 154 -7.78 0.11 13.22
C GLN A 154 -6.54 0.79 13.81
N ALA A 155 -5.42 0.72 13.08
CA ALA A 155 -4.13 1.16 13.59
C ALA A 155 -3.88 2.68 13.51
N ASN A 156 -4.57 3.39 12.60
CA ASN A 156 -4.26 4.79 12.28
C ASN A 156 -5.42 5.73 12.62
N THR A 157 -5.64 5.98 13.91
CA THR A 157 -6.67 6.93 14.36
C THR A 157 -6.01 8.17 14.97
N TYR A 158 -6.19 9.32 14.35
CA TYR A 158 -5.65 10.60 14.84
C TYR A 158 -6.74 11.37 15.57
N ILE A 159 -6.40 11.89 16.74
CA ILE A 159 -7.30 12.65 17.62
C ILE A 159 -6.74 14.07 17.73
N ASN A 160 -7.47 15.04 17.18
CA ASN A 160 -7.07 16.46 17.22
C ASN A 160 -7.90 17.29 18.20
N ASP A 161 -8.78 16.64 18.98
CA ASP A 161 -9.67 17.30 19.93
C ASP A 161 -9.62 16.58 21.29
N VAL A 162 -9.60 17.37 22.35
CA VAL A 162 -9.62 16.92 23.75
C VAL A 162 -10.88 16.09 24.06
N ASN A 163 -11.98 16.31 23.34
CA ASN A 163 -13.25 15.57 23.50
C ASN A 163 -13.66 14.78 22.26
N ALA A 164 -12.69 14.32 21.45
CA ALA A 164 -12.99 13.57 20.25
C ALA A 164 -13.83 12.31 20.55
N LYS A 165 -14.96 12.19 19.85
CA LYS A 165 -15.78 10.97 19.84
C LYS A 165 -15.52 10.23 18.55
N ILE A 166 -14.93 9.04 18.65
CA ILE A 166 -14.66 8.18 17.50
C ILE A 166 -15.78 7.14 17.41
N PRO A 167 -16.69 7.22 16.42
CA PRO A 167 -17.69 6.18 16.22
C PRO A 167 -17.00 4.93 15.68
N ILE A 168 -17.17 3.81 16.38
CA ILE A 168 -16.64 2.50 15.97
C ILE A 168 -17.82 1.63 15.56
N ARG A 169 -17.76 1.06 14.34
CA ARG A 169 -18.76 0.12 13.82
C ARG A 169 -18.04 -1.13 13.34
N PHE A 170 -18.55 -2.30 13.72
CA PHE A 170 -18.03 -3.58 13.29
C PHE A 170 -19.14 -4.63 13.20
N TYR A 171 -18.95 -5.65 12.37
CA TYR A 171 -19.82 -6.83 12.35
C TYR A 171 -19.38 -7.85 13.41
N ASN A 172 -20.34 -8.33 14.19
CA ASN A 172 -20.11 -9.38 15.18
C ASN A 172 -19.92 -10.77 14.51
N ASN A 173 -19.35 -11.72 15.27
CA ASN A 173 -19.29 -13.13 14.89
C ASN A 173 -20.43 -13.95 15.53
N ASP A 174 -20.49 -15.25 15.24
CA ASP A 174 -21.63 -16.11 15.61
C ASP A 174 -21.64 -16.57 17.08
N HIS A 175 -20.52 -16.46 17.81
CA HIS A 175 -20.35 -17.07 19.13
C HIS A 175 -20.01 -16.08 20.26
N THR A 176 -19.75 -14.81 19.96
CA THR A 176 -19.27 -13.83 20.95
C THR A 176 -20.40 -13.23 21.77
N THR A 177 -20.24 -13.29 23.08
CA THR A 177 -21.18 -12.74 24.09
C THR A 177 -20.62 -11.54 24.85
N ALA A 178 -19.33 -11.24 24.68
CA ALA A 178 -18.65 -10.11 25.31
C ALA A 178 -17.50 -9.62 24.43
N TYR A 179 -17.30 -8.31 24.40
CA TYR A 179 -16.29 -7.64 23.60
C TYR A 179 -15.17 -7.09 24.47
N LYS A 180 -13.92 -7.35 24.08
CA LYS A 180 -12.75 -6.68 24.64
C LYS A 180 -12.30 -5.59 23.68
N ILE A 181 -12.36 -4.35 24.13
CA ILE A 181 -11.86 -3.17 23.42
C ILE A 181 -10.48 -2.85 23.98
N VAL A 182 -9.48 -2.79 23.11
CA VAL A 182 -8.12 -2.34 23.44
C VAL A 182 -7.79 -1.14 22.57
N ILE A 183 -7.44 -0.02 23.21
CA ILE A 183 -7.00 1.20 22.53
C ILE A 183 -5.57 1.46 22.99
N GLU A 184 -4.66 1.55 22.03
CA GLU A 184 -3.25 1.88 22.28
C GLU A 184 -2.90 3.13 21.48
N GLY A 185 -2.05 3.99 22.05
CA GLY A 185 -1.67 5.25 21.42
C GLY A 185 -0.45 5.90 22.07
N ILE A 186 -0.04 7.02 21.51
CA ILE A 186 1.07 7.83 21.99
C ILE A 186 0.63 9.30 22.05
N THR A 187 0.99 10.01 23.11
CA THR A 187 0.74 11.46 23.23
C THR A 187 1.79 12.25 22.44
N ASP A 188 1.54 13.53 22.20
CA ASP A 188 2.52 14.43 21.58
C ASP A 188 3.85 14.50 22.35
N ASP A 189 3.80 14.35 23.68
CA ASP A 189 4.99 14.26 24.54
C ASP A 189 5.69 12.88 24.52
N GLY A 190 5.26 11.95 23.67
CA GLY A 190 5.85 10.61 23.54
C GLY A 190 5.47 9.60 24.62
N LYS A 191 4.44 9.87 25.44
CA LYS A 191 3.96 8.93 26.46
C LYS A 191 3.01 7.90 25.85
N LEU A 192 3.20 6.63 26.21
CA LEU A 192 2.33 5.54 25.77
C LEU A 192 1.02 5.52 26.57
N LEU A 193 -0.08 5.30 25.86
CA LEU A 193 -1.41 5.12 26.41
C LEU A 193 -1.94 3.74 26.04
N ARG A 194 -2.56 3.07 27.01
CA ARG A 194 -3.31 1.84 26.77
C ARG A 194 -4.57 1.82 27.62
N ILE A 195 -5.71 1.60 26.97
CA ILE A 195 -7.01 1.47 27.61
C ILE A 195 -7.56 0.10 27.21
N GLU A 196 -7.96 -0.68 28.21
CA GLU A 196 -8.62 -1.96 28.00
C GLU A 196 -9.99 -1.92 28.69
N LYS A 197 -11.04 -2.31 27.95
CA LYS A 197 -12.39 -2.35 28.48
C LYS A 197 -13.14 -3.56 27.93
N ILE A 198 -13.80 -4.28 28.83
CA ILE A 198 -14.71 -5.38 28.46
C ILE A 198 -16.15 -4.87 28.54
N ILE A 199 -16.92 -5.11 27.49
CA ILE A 199 -18.34 -4.75 27.38
C ILE A 199 -19.11 -6.03 27.09
N LYS A 200 -20.24 -6.25 27.75
CA LYS A 200 -21.16 -7.35 27.48
C LYS A 200 -22.37 -6.83 26.73
#